data_AF-A0A8H6ARD9-F1
#
_entry.id   AF-A0A8H6ARD9-F1
#
_cell.length_a   1.000
_cell.length_b   1.000
_cell.length_c   1.000
_cell.angle_alpha   90.00
_cell.angle_beta   90.00
_cell.angle_gamma   90.00
#
_symmetry.space_group_name_H-M   'P 1'
#
loop_
_entity.id
_entity.type
_entity.pdbx_description
1 polymer ?
#
loop_
_entity_poly.entity_id
_entity_poly.type
_entity_poly.pdbx_seq_one_letter_code
_entity_poly.pdbx_strand_id
1 'polypeptide(L)'
;MPQTLDIQLQNRYPSDEVYAYITGLALNNNNRVFLLRADGKTPYYPDSPPHTVHPLSADCAIKLGKQGSTTVATIPLLAGGRIWFSIGKKLEFFVNPGPALVEPSVTNPSDHNINTNWAFCEFTFNQTQIYANISYVDFVSLPISMKLIPENGRPQEIHGLKADGLETICEGLRTQSQIDGAGWDKLVVESGGRKLRVLSPNHEPGFDGYYESYVNEVWDKYTHTPLIVDTQAEWGKVEGRVGNGQLTFPGLATFSKPSTADIFSCSSGPFSNNAGPTGPLTARISAALNRSTLLSNNHQPHKERVSEFYRHKVSNHYARLVHEANHHGRGYAFPYDDVSSGMETDQSGFVSGWPKSFTVSIG
;
A
#
# COMPACT_ATOMS: atom_id res chain seq x y z
N MET A 1 8.93 6.60 28.06
CA MET A 1 7.85 6.79 27.07
C MET A 1 6.82 5.68 27.28
N PRO A 2 5.51 5.96 27.15
CA PRO A 2 4.48 4.94 27.28
C PRO A 2 4.73 3.78 26.31
N GLN A 3 4.56 2.56 26.79
CA GLN A 3 4.74 1.33 26.00
C GLN A 3 3.47 0.93 25.23
N THR A 4 2.42 1.75 25.34
CA THR A 4 1.12 1.54 24.72
C THR A 4 0.59 2.84 24.13
N LEU A 5 -0.30 2.71 23.16
CA LEU A 5 -1.00 3.82 22.52
C LEU A 5 -2.50 3.52 22.49
N ASP A 6 -3.30 4.49 22.93
CA ASP A 6 -4.74 4.49 22.67
C ASP A 6 -5.00 5.06 21.28
N ILE A 7 -5.65 4.26 20.44
CA ILE A 7 -6.10 4.64 19.11
C ILE A 7 -7.62 4.77 19.11
N GLN A 8 -8.12 5.76 18.37
CA GLN A 8 -9.55 6.02 18.23
C GLN A 8 -10.05 5.43 16.90
N LEU A 9 -10.87 4.39 16.97
CA LEU A 9 -11.52 3.78 15.81
C LEU A 9 -12.90 4.39 15.62
N GLN A 10 -13.11 5.13 14.53
CA GLN A 10 -14.37 5.81 14.24
C GLN A 10 -15.17 5.08 13.16
N ASN A 11 -16.44 4.84 13.44
CA ASN A 11 -17.38 4.39 12.43
C ASN A 11 -18.04 5.61 11.77
N ARG A 12 -17.71 5.89 10.52
CA ARG A 12 -18.38 6.89 9.67
C ARG A 12 -19.24 6.25 8.58
N TYR A 13 -19.13 4.93 8.41
CA TYR A 13 -19.90 4.14 7.48
C TYR A 13 -21.37 4.01 7.94
N PRO A 14 -22.36 4.04 7.03
CA PRO A 14 -23.78 3.93 7.38
C PRO A 14 -24.19 2.49 7.69
N SER A 15 -23.56 1.87 8.70
CA SER A 15 -23.88 0.52 9.19
C SER A 15 -23.58 0.41 10.69
N ASP A 16 -24.37 -0.39 11.39
CA ASP A 16 -24.14 -0.77 12.80
C ASP A 16 -23.41 -2.12 12.92
N GLU A 17 -23.11 -2.76 11.79
CA GLU A 17 -22.39 -4.03 11.71
C GLU A 17 -20.97 -3.81 11.17
N VAL A 18 -20.19 -3.02 11.91
CA VAL A 18 -18.80 -2.71 11.57
C VAL A 18 -17.88 -3.35 12.60
N TYR A 19 -16.90 -4.11 12.13
CA TYR A 19 -15.92 -4.78 12.97
C TYR A 19 -14.52 -4.27 12.63
N ALA A 20 -13.71 -4.04 13.65
CA ALA A 20 -12.30 -3.72 13.52
C ALA A 20 -11.42 -4.85 14.07
N TYR A 21 -10.21 -4.97 13.54
CA TYR A 21 -9.18 -5.89 14.01
C TYR A 21 -7.84 -5.17 14.01
N ILE A 22 -6.95 -5.51 14.94
CA ILE A 22 -5.60 -4.96 14.98
C ILE A 22 -4.63 -6.12 15.07
N THR A 23 -3.72 -6.21 14.10
CA THR A 23 -2.70 -7.26 13.99
C THR A 23 -1.31 -6.65 13.90
N GLY A 24 -0.26 -7.44 14.11
CA GLY A 24 1.13 -7.03 13.88
C GLY A 24 2.14 -7.93 14.59
N LEU A 25 3.38 -7.45 14.70
CA LEU A 25 4.45 -8.09 15.46
C LEU A 25 4.78 -7.25 16.69
N ALA A 26 4.63 -7.82 17.89
CA ALA A 26 4.86 -7.11 19.15
C ALA A 26 6.36 -6.90 19.41
N LEU A 27 6.82 -5.66 19.18
CA LEU A 27 8.22 -5.26 19.33
C LEU A 27 8.74 -5.44 20.77
N ASN A 28 7.86 -5.22 21.75
CA ASN A 28 8.17 -5.41 23.16
C ASN A 28 8.00 -6.86 23.65
N ASN A 29 7.68 -7.79 22.75
CA ASN A 29 7.50 -9.21 23.05
C ASN A 29 8.19 -10.09 21.99
N ASN A 30 9.47 -9.81 21.72
CA ASN A 30 10.32 -10.58 20.80
C ASN A 30 9.71 -10.79 19.40
N ASN A 31 9.00 -9.79 18.87
CA ASN A 31 8.28 -9.85 17.59
C ASN A 31 7.27 -11.00 17.50
N ARG A 32 6.67 -11.43 18.62
CA ARG A 32 5.57 -12.41 18.58
C ARG A 32 4.40 -11.86 17.76
N VAL A 33 3.80 -12.73 16.96
CA VAL A 33 2.52 -12.48 16.27
C VAL A 33 1.49 -12.00 17.29
N PHE A 34 0.87 -10.87 16.99
CA PHE A 34 -0.07 -10.18 17.86
C PHE A 34 -1.40 -9.97 17.15
N LEU A 35 -2.48 -10.14 17.91
CA LEU A 35 -3.80 -9.62 17.62
C LEU A 35 -4.38 -8.97 18.88
N LEU A 36 -5.24 -7.97 18.72
CA LEU A 36 -6.00 -7.42 19.84
C LEU A 36 -7.32 -8.19 20.01
N ARG A 37 -7.67 -8.55 21.25
CA ARG A 37 -8.96 -9.21 21.53
C ARG A 37 -10.12 -8.23 21.33
N ALA A 38 -11.32 -8.78 21.20
CA ALA A 38 -12.56 -8.04 20.95
C ALA A 38 -12.89 -6.95 22.00
N ASP A 39 -12.28 -7.00 23.18
CA ASP A 39 -12.40 -5.96 24.21
C ASP A 39 -11.63 -4.66 23.90
N GLY A 40 -10.83 -4.66 22.82
CA GLY A 40 -10.01 -3.53 22.40
C GLY A 40 -8.84 -3.22 23.34
N LYS A 41 -8.48 -4.13 24.27
CA LYS A 41 -7.46 -3.85 25.29
C LYS A 41 -6.50 -4.99 25.54
N THR A 42 -6.99 -6.23 25.50
CA THR A 42 -6.18 -7.39 25.90
C THR A 42 -5.38 -7.91 24.70
N PRO A 43 -4.02 -7.90 24.77
CA PRO A 43 -3.18 -8.57 23.78
C PRO A 43 -3.49 -10.06 23.68
N TYR A 44 -3.52 -10.58 22.46
CA TYR A 44 -3.56 -12.01 22.17
C TYR A 44 -2.35 -12.40 21.33
N TYR A 45 -1.63 -13.41 21.80
CA TYR A 45 -0.46 -13.99 21.14
C TYR A 45 -0.77 -15.45 20.85
N PRO A 46 -1.17 -15.80 19.61
CA PRO A 46 -1.47 -17.18 19.27
C PRO A 46 -0.28 -18.10 19.54
N ASP A 47 -0.55 -19.31 20.02
CA ASP A 47 0.45 -20.37 20.07
C ASP A 47 0.62 -21.03 18.70
N SER A 48 1.74 -21.75 18.51
CA SER A 48 1.96 -22.51 17.28
C SER A 48 0.97 -23.69 17.20
N PRO A 49 0.08 -23.74 16.20
CA PRO A 49 -0.85 -24.85 16.04
C PRO A 49 -0.14 -26.08 15.45
N PRO A 50 -0.77 -27.28 15.54
CA PRO A 50 -0.22 -28.51 14.97
C PRO A 50 -0.34 -28.59 13.44
N HIS A 51 -1.25 -27.84 12.82
CA HIS A 51 -1.52 -27.84 11.39
C HIS A 51 -1.76 -26.41 10.87
N THR A 52 -1.68 -26.23 9.55
CA THR A 52 -1.95 -24.95 8.88
C THR A 52 -3.42 -24.58 8.88
N VAL A 53 -3.72 -23.30 8.67
CA VAL A 53 -5.08 -22.74 8.60
C VAL A 53 -5.89 -23.08 9.87
N HIS A 54 -5.23 -22.98 11.03
CA HIS A 54 -5.87 -23.23 12.31
C HIS A 54 -6.63 -21.99 12.79
N PRO A 55 -7.91 -22.08 13.17
CA PRO A 55 -8.67 -20.94 13.67
C PRO A 55 -8.03 -20.30 14.92
N LEU A 56 -8.26 -19.00 15.13
CA LEU A 56 -7.89 -18.34 16.38
C LEU A 56 -8.65 -18.94 17.57
N SER A 57 -7.99 -19.08 18.73
CA SER A 57 -8.63 -19.51 19.97
C SER A 57 -9.25 -18.36 20.77
N ALA A 58 -9.16 -17.12 20.28
CA ALA A 58 -9.71 -15.92 20.91
C ALA A 58 -10.51 -15.09 19.90
N ASP A 59 -11.62 -14.48 20.36
CA ASP A 59 -12.35 -13.49 19.55
C ASP A 59 -11.54 -12.18 19.50
N CYS A 60 -11.23 -11.74 18.27
CA CYS A 60 -10.48 -10.53 17.96
C CYS A 60 -11.33 -9.49 17.22
N ALA A 61 -12.64 -9.72 17.05
CA ALA A 61 -13.53 -8.80 16.38
C ALA A 61 -14.00 -7.67 17.31
N ILE A 62 -13.35 -6.52 17.23
CA ILE A 62 -13.74 -5.31 17.97
C ILE A 62 -14.97 -4.72 17.28
N LYS A 63 -16.15 -4.92 17.84
CA LYS A 63 -17.39 -4.36 17.28
C LYS A 63 -17.41 -2.84 17.49
N LEU A 64 -17.53 -2.08 16.41
CA LEU A 64 -17.74 -0.63 16.50
C LEU A 64 -19.21 -0.33 16.77
N GLY A 65 -19.50 0.83 17.36
CA GLY A 65 -20.86 1.32 17.54
C GLY A 65 -21.48 1.82 16.23
N LYS A 66 -22.66 2.44 16.35
CA LYS A 66 -23.36 3.07 15.22
C LYS A 66 -22.54 4.13 14.48
N GLN A 67 -23.01 4.55 13.31
CA GLN A 67 -22.41 5.66 12.57
C GLN A 67 -22.22 6.90 13.48
N GLY A 68 -21.04 7.51 13.41
CA GLY A 68 -20.59 8.61 14.26
C GLY A 68 -19.95 8.19 15.60
N SER A 69 -19.97 6.92 15.95
CA SER A 69 -19.36 6.43 17.20
C SER A 69 -17.83 6.39 17.13
N THR A 70 -17.21 6.39 18.30
CA THR A 70 -15.77 6.18 18.49
C THR A 70 -15.57 5.05 19.49
N THR A 71 -14.72 4.08 19.14
CA THR A 71 -14.27 3.00 20.01
C THR A 71 -12.78 3.18 20.27
N VAL A 72 -12.34 3.10 21.53
CA VAL A 72 -10.92 3.19 21.87
C VAL A 72 -10.32 1.80 21.93
N ALA A 73 -9.17 1.63 21.27
CA ALA A 73 -8.36 0.42 21.34
C ALA A 73 -6.95 0.76 21.86
N THR A 74 -6.41 -0.05 22.76
CA THR A 74 -5.07 0.15 23.33
C THR A 74 -4.10 -0.89 22.74
N ILE A 75 -3.05 -0.41 22.06
CA ILE A 75 -2.07 -1.26 21.38
C ILE A 75 -0.69 -1.16 22.06
N PRO A 76 0.13 -2.23 22.05
CA PRO A 76 1.54 -2.15 22.43
C PRO A 76 2.40 -1.58 21.28
N LEU A 77 3.72 -1.57 21.45
CA LEU A 77 4.65 -1.35 20.34
C LEU A 77 4.50 -2.47 19.29
N LEU A 78 4.19 -2.10 18.06
CA LEU A 78 3.91 -3.02 16.95
C LEU A 78 4.68 -2.61 15.69
N ALA A 79 5.29 -3.58 15.03
CA ALA A 79 5.81 -3.43 13.66
C ALA A 79 4.96 -4.25 12.68
N GLY A 80 4.89 -3.78 11.44
CA GLY A 80 4.03 -4.41 10.41
C GLY A 80 2.58 -4.50 10.87
N GLY A 81 2.11 -3.50 11.60
CA GLY A 81 0.77 -3.47 12.15
C GLY A 81 -0.27 -3.18 11.10
N ARG A 82 -1.46 -3.77 11.23
CA ARG A 82 -2.61 -3.48 10.37
C ARG A 82 -3.85 -3.22 11.21
N ILE A 83 -4.63 -2.23 10.80
CA ILE A 83 -5.97 -1.97 11.31
C ILE A 83 -6.95 -2.35 10.20
N TRP A 84 -7.70 -3.41 10.42
CA TRP A 84 -8.65 -3.96 9.46
C TRP A 84 -10.05 -3.51 9.82
N PHE A 85 -10.89 -3.29 8.81
CA PHE A 85 -12.32 -3.06 8.99
C PHE A 85 -13.12 -3.98 8.09
N SER A 86 -14.25 -4.49 8.57
CA SER A 86 -15.22 -5.22 7.76
C SER A 86 -16.65 -4.80 8.05
N ILE A 87 -17.49 -4.86 7.01
CA ILE A 87 -18.90 -4.44 7.04
C ILE A 87 -19.81 -5.66 6.87
N GLY A 88 -20.80 -5.80 7.76
CA GLY A 88 -21.84 -6.84 7.72
C GLY A 88 -21.40 -8.26 8.11
N LYS A 89 -20.10 -8.58 8.02
CA LYS A 89 -19.55 -9.89 8.40
C LYS A 89 -18.22 -9.71 9.15
N LYS A 90 -17.99 -10.52 10.18
CA LYS A 90 -16.66 -10.63 10.84
C LYS A 90 -15.63 -11.22 9.87
N LEU A 91 -14.37 -10.81 9.99
CA LEU A 91 -13.25 -11.44 9.29
C LEU A 91 -12.83 -12.71 10.02
N GLU A 92 -12.44 -13.71 9.24
CA GLU A 92 -11.87 -14.97 9.72
C GLU A 92 -10.36 -14.94 9.50
N PHE A 93 -9.60 -15.00 10.59
CA PHE A 93 -8.14 -15.11 10.59
C PHE A 93 -7.74 -16.52 11.02
N PHE A 94 -6.61 -16.99 10.50
CA PHE A 94 -6.05 -18.30 10.87
C PHE A 94 -4.59 -18.19 11.29
N VAL A 95 -4.03 -19.26 11.81
CA VAL A 95 -2.63 -19.35 12.23
C VAL A 95 -2.02 -20.61 11.65
N ASN A 96 -0.80 -20.50 11.12
CA ASN A 96 0.03 -21.61 10.68
C ASN A 96 1.09 -21.95 11.74
N PRO A 97 1.69 -23.16 11.73
CA PRO A 97 2.81 -23.50 12.59
C PRO A 97 3.96 -22.48 12.46
N GLY A 98 4.60 -22.14 13.58
CA GLY A 98 5.59 -21.06 13.63
C GLY A 98 5.59 -20.32 14.97
N PRO A 99 4.49 -19.70 15.41
CA PRO A 99 3.23 -19.38 14.72
C PRO A 99 3.36 -18.29 13.65
N ALA A 100 2.53 -18.35 12.61
CA ALA A 100 2.42 -17.29 11.59
C ALA A 100 0.95 -16.94 11.33
N LEU A 101 0.59 -15.66 11.36
CA LEU A 101 -0.76 -15.21 11.05
C LEU A 101 -1.07 -15.43 9.57
N VAL A 102 -2.21 -16.03 9.29
CA VAL A 102 -2.81 -16.11 7.95
C VAL A 102 -3.84 -15.00 7.87
N GLU A 103 -3.49 -13.97 7.11
CA GLU A 103 -4.33 -12.80 6.87
C GLU A 103 -5.34 -13.07 5.74
N PRO A 104 -6.47 -12.33 5.69
CA PRO A 104 -7.44 -12.45 4.61
C PRO A 104 -6.82 -12.25 3.23
N SER A 105 -7.11 -13.16 2.30
CA SER A 105 -6.69 -13.04 0.90
C SER A 105 -7.83 -12.54 0.01
N VAL A 106 -7.51 -11.57 -0.85
CA VAL A 106 -8.41 -11.11 -1.93
C VAL A 106 -8.23 -11.87 -3.24
N THR A 107 -7.18 -12.69 -3.36
CA THR A 107 -6.81 -13.40 -4.60
C THR A 107 -7.03 -14.90 -4.55
N ASN A 108 -7.20 -15.49 -3.36
CA ASN A 108 -7.57 -16.89 -3.22
C ASN A 108 -9.10 -17.05 -3.30
N PRO A 109 -9.67 -17.66 -4.36
CA PRO A 109 -11.12 -17.79 -4.48
C PRO A 109 -11.78 -18.64 -3.38
N SER A 110 -11.00 -19.45 -2.67
CA SER A 110 -11.47 -20.27 -1.55
C SER A 110 -11.29 -19.59 -0.18
N ASP A 111 -10.80 -18.35 -0.13
CA ASP A 111 -10.65 -17.62 1.12
C ASP A 111 -12.02 -17.36 1.77
N HIS A 112 -12.12 -17.56 3.08
CA HIS A 112 -13.37 -17.40 3.83
C HIS A 112 -13.88 -15.94 3.83
N ASN A 113 -13.00 -15.00 3.51
CA ASN A 113 -13.26 -13.57 3.44
C ASN A 113 -13.38 -13.06 1.99
N ILE A 114 -13.33 -13.94 0.98
CA ILE A 114 -13.31 -13.53 -0.44
C ILE A 114 -14.50 -12.64 -0.82
N ASN A 115 -15.68 -12.91 -0.24
CA ASN A 115 -16.92 -12.16 -0.47
C ASN A 115 -17.23 -11.13 0.64
N THR A 116 -16.36 -10.98 1.64
CA THR A 116 -16.54 -9.99 2.71
C THR A 116 -16.11 -8.60 2.20
N ASN A 117 -16.86 -7.56 2.57
CA ASN A 117 -16.47 -6.18 2.29
C ASN A 117 -15.55 -5.68 3.41
N TRP A 118 -14.25 -5.57 3.11
CA TRP A 118 -13.22 -5.19 4.08
C TRP A 118 -12.08 -4.41 3.43
N ALA A 119 -11.38 -3.63 4.25
CA ALA A 119 -10.18 -2.88 3.91
C ALA A 119 -9.23 -2.87 5.12
N PHE A 120 -8.00 -2.39 4.93
CA PHE A 120 -7.07 -2.14 6.03
C PHE A 120 -6.21 -0.91 5.78
N CYS A 121 -5.64 -0.37 6.85
CA CYS A 121 -4.49 0.53 6.79
C CYS A 121 -3.34 -0.06 7.60
N GLU A 122 -2.13 0.43 7.33
CA GLU A 122 -0.90 -0.11 7.90
C GLU A 122 -0.29 0.90 8.87
N PHE A 123 0.44 0.39 9.85
CA PHE A 123 1.21 1.22 10.76
C PHE A 123 2.40 0.49 11.37
N THR A 124 3.36 1.27 11.85
CA THR A 124 4.36 0.83 12.82
C THR A 124 4.35 1.83 13.97
N PHE A 125 4.15 1.32 15.19
CA PHE A 125 4.28 2.10 16.42
C PHE A 125 5.47 1.54 17.20
N ASN A 126 6.56 2.31 17.21
CA ASN A 126 7.80 1.94 17.88
C ASN A 126 8.13 2.95 18.99
N GLN A 127 9.33 2.86 19.56
CA GLN A 127 9.74 3.71 20.68
C GLN A 127 9.87 5.21 20.32
N THR A 128 9.84 5.58 19.03
CA THR A 128 10.11 6.95 18.59
C THR A 128 8.92 7.60 17.88
N GLN A 129 8.05 6.83 17.24
CA GLN A 129 6.91 7.37 16.50
C GLN A 129 5.83 6.31 16.23
N ILE A 130 4.64 6.78 15.84
CA ILE A 130 3.80 6.05 14.91
C ILE A 130 4.10 6.53 13.49
N TYR A 131 4.20 5.60 12.55
CA TYR A 131 4.11 5.85 11.11
C TYR A 131 2.92 5.05 10.61
N ALA A 132 1.95 5.67 9.94
CA ALA A 132 0.75 4.99 9.45
C ALA A 132 0.36 5.48 8.06
N ASN A 133 -0.09 4.56 7.20
CA ASN A 133 -0.42 4.82 5.80
C ASN A 133 -1.68 4.06 5.40
N ILE A 134 -2.43 4.63 4.46
CA ILE A 134 -3.40 3.84 3.68
C ILE A 134 -2.59 2.93 2.74
N SER A 135 -3.09 1.74 2.44
CA SER A 135 -2.47 0.86 1.45
C SER A 135 -3.48 0.42 0.41
N TYR A 136 -3.19 0.76 -0.84
CA TYR A 136 -3.88 0.30 -2.05
C TYR A 136 -2.95 -0.57 -2.92
N VAL A 137 -1.83 -1.02 -2.37
CA VAL A 137 -0.84 -1.85 -3.06
C VAL A 137 -1.45 -3.19 -3.49
N ASP A 138 -2.35 -3.74 -2.69
CA ASP A 138 -3.01 -5.01 -2.99
C ASP A 138 -4.37 -4.82 -3.67
N PHE A 139 -5.21 -3.93 -3.14
CA PHE A 139 -6.53 -3.64 -3.69
C PHE A 139 -7.12 -2.36 -3.08
N VAL A 140 -8.19 -1.86 -3.70
CA VAL A 140 -9.03 -0.76 -3.21
C VAL A 140 -10.42 -1.29 -2.88
N SER A 141 -10.98 -0.91 -1.73
CA SER A 141 -12.38 -1.23 -1.37
C SER A 141 -13.06 -0.08 -0.61
N LEU A 142 -13.04 -0.13 0.73
CA LEU A 142 -13.70 0.82 1.62
C LEU A 142 -12.81 2.05 1.86
N PRO A 143 -13.41 3.25 2.00
CA PRO A 143 -12.68 4.45 2.36
C PRO A 143 -12.21 4.39 3.82
N ILE A 144 -10.90 4.52 4.03
CA ILE A 144 -10.28 4.70 5.34
C ILE A 144 -9.64 6.08 5.39
N SER A 145 -9.80 6.78 6.51
CA SER A 145 -9.11 8.03 6.80
C SER A 145 -8.32 7.94 8.09
N MET A 146 -7.31 8.79 8.24
CA MET A 146 -6.46 8.86 9.41
C MET A 146 -6.19 10.29 9.82
N LYS A 147 -6.13 10.52 11.12
CA LYS A 147 -5.73 11.78 11.72
C LYS A 147 -4.73 11.54 12.83
N LEU A 148 -3.58 12.22 12.74
CA LEU A 148 -2.56 12.23 13.77
C LEU A 148 -2.43 13.66 14.31
N ILE A 149 -2.57 13.80 15.62
CA ILE A 149 -2.11 14.98 16.35
C ILE A 149 -0.82 14.55 17.05
N PRO A 150 0.37 14.97 16.57
CA PRO A 150 1.61 14.62 17.24
C PRO A 150 1.79 15.49 18.49
N GLU A 151 2.63 15.04 19.43
CA GLU A 151 3.06 15.88 20.56
C GLU A 151 3.80 17.13 20.08
N ASN A 152 4.59 16.99 19.01
CA ASN A 152 5.36 18.05 18.38
C ASN A 152 5.03 18.12 16.89
N GLY A 153 4.77 19.32 16.38
CA GLY A 153 4.43 19.57 14.97
C GLY A 153 2.95 19.87 14.76
N ARG A 154 2.53 19.91 13.48
CA ARG A 154 1.15 20.22 13.09
C ARG A 154 0.31 18.94 13.02
N PRO A 155 -1.02 19.02 13.23
CA PRO A 155 -1.93 17.94 12.90
C PRO A 155 -1.76 17.50 11.44
N GLN A 156 -1.90 16.20 11.22
CA GLN A 156 -1.78 15.56 9.91
C GLN A 156 -3.06 14.77 9.64
N GLU A 157 -3.58 14.87 8.42
CA GLU A 157 -4.81 14.19 8.00
C GLU A 157 -4.63 13.56 6.62
N ILE A 158 -5.10 12.33 6.50
CA ILE A 158 -5.27 11.59 5.24
C ILE A 158 -6.73 11.22 5.15
N HIS A 159 -7.42 11.72 4.13
CA HIS A 159 -8.86 11.51 3.97
C HIS A 159 -9.20 10.22 3.20
N GLY A 160 -8.25 9.67 2.43
CA GLY A 160 -8.47 8.48 1.63
C GLY A 160 -9.42 8.71 0.46
N LEU A 161 -10.10 7.63 0.03
CA LEU A 161 -11.06 7.67 -1.08
C LEU A 161 -12.21 8.64 -0.80
N LYS A 162 -12.66 9.30 -1.87
CA LYS A 162 -13.96 9.96 -1.90
C LYS A 162 -15.07 8.95 -1.71
N ALA A 163 -16.27 9.41 -1.34
CA ALA A 163 -17.44 8.55 -1.14
C ALA A 163 -17.78 7.69 -2.38
N ASP A 164 -17.57 8.22 -3.58
CA ASP A 164 -17.74 7.57 -4.88
C ASP A 164 -16.40 7.05 -5.46
N GLY A 165 -15.34 6.96 -4.66
CA GLY A 165 -14.00 6.65 -5.13
C GLY A 165 -13.88 5.26 -5.76
N LEU A 166 -14.45 4.23 -5.12
CA LEU A 166 -14.44 2.86 -5.67
C LEU A 166 -15.20 2.79 -7.01
N GLU A 167 -16.34 3.47 -7.09
CA GLU A 167 -17.10 3.61 -8.35
C GLU A 167 -16.22 4.28 -9.40
N THR A 168 -15.70 5.47 -9.12
CA THR A 168 -14.84 6.23 -10.05
C THR A 168 -13.70 5.38 -10.63
N ILE A 169 -13.05 4.56 -9.80
CA ILE A 169 -11.98 3.66 -10.24
C ILE A 169 -12.52 2.56 -11.15
N CYS A 170 -13.60 1.87 -10.78
CA CYS A 170 -14.20 0.82 -11.61
C CYS A 170 -14.56 1.32 -13.01
N GLU A 171 -15.25 2.45 -13.10
CA GLU A 171 -15.66 3.08 -14.36
C GLU A 171 -14.43 3.56 -15.17
N GLY A 172 -13.43 4.12 -14.48
CA GLY A 172 -12.18 4.52 -15.08
C GLY A 172 -11.41 3.35 -15.71
N LEU A 173 -11.33 2.21 -15.02
CA LEU A 173 -10.65 1.01 -15.51
C LEU A 173 -11.39 0.37 -16.68
N ARG A 174 -12.73 0.33 -16.62
CA ARG A 174 -13.56 -0.08 -17.77
C ARG A 174 -13.28 0.79 -18.98
N THR A 175 -13.27 2.10 -18.80
CA THR A 175 -12.98 3.07 -19.87
C THR A 175 -11.57 2.88 -20.41
N GLN A 176 -10.57 2.73 -19.54
CA GLN A 176 -9.18 2.52 -19.94
C GLN A 176 -9.02 1.25 -20.77
N SER A 177 -9.71 0.17 -20.40
CA SER A 177 -9.70 -1.08 -21.16
C SER A 177 -10.26 -0.94 -22.57
N GLN A 178 -11.26 -0.06 -22.76
CA GLN A 178 -11.78 0.24 -24.11
C GLN A 178 -10.79 1.07 -24.94
N ILE A 179 -9.89 1.82 -24.29
CA ILE A 179 -8.89 2.66 -24.97
C ILE A 179 -7.71 1.81 -25.45
N ASP A 180 -7.16 0.95 -24.60
CA ASP A 180 -5.89 0.25 -24.88
C ASP A 180 -6.01 -1.27 -25.02
N GLY A 181 -7.17 -1.86 -24.67
CA GLY A 181 -7.38 -3.30 -24.71
C GLY A 181 -6.57 -4.11 -23.70
N ALA A 182 -5.94 -3.47 -22.71
CA ALA A 182 -5.01 -4.13 -21.78
C ALA A 182 -5.71 -4.96 -20.68
N GLY A 183 -7.04 -4.88 -20.57
CA GLY A 183 -7.82 -5.69 -19.64
C GLY A 183 -7.89 -5.13 -18.20
N TRP A 184 -7.74 -3.82 -18.02
CA TRP A 184 -7.89 -3.13 -16.74
C TRP A 184 -9.25 -3.39 -16.04
N ASP A 185 -10.30 -3.68 -16.81
CA ASP A 185 -11.65 -4.00 -16.34
C ASP A 185 -11.69 -5.30 -15.54
N LYS A 186 -10.76 -6.22 -15.78
CA LYS A 186 -10.63 -7.48 -15.04
C LYS A 186 -10.20 -7.30 -13.59
N LEU A 187 -9.61 -6.15 -13.25
CA LEU A 187 -9.27 -5.81 -11.87
C LEU A 187 -10.52 -5.60 -10.99
N VAL A 188 -11.69 -5.35 -11.59
CA VAL A 188 -12.93 -5.09 -10.86
C VAL A 188 -13.53 -6.39 -10.34
N VAL A 189 -13.63 -6.52 -9.01
CA VAL A 189 -14.25 -7.67 -8.35
C VAL A 189 -15.63 -7.28 -7.84
N GLU A 190 -16.64 -8.01 -8.29
CA GLU A 190 -18.03 -7.85 -7.89
C GLU A 190 -18.54 -9.10 -7.16
N SER A 191 -19.45 -8.91 -6.20
CA SER A 191 -20.12 -10.00 -5.50
C SER A 191 -21.55 -9.61 -5.14
N GLY A 192 -22.50 -10.50 -5.42
CA GLY A 192 -23.93 -10.24 -5.16
C GLY A 192 -24.47 -8.98 -5.86
N GLY A 193 -23.98 -8.67 -7.06
CA GLY A 193 -24.41 -7.51 -7.85
C GLY A 193 -23.88 -6.16 -7.35
N ARG A 194 -22.86 -6.14 -6.49
CA ARG A 194 -22.19 -4.92 -6.01
C ARG A 194 -20.69 -4.99 -6.26
N LYS A 195 -20.08 -3.84 -6.52
CA LYS A 195 -18.62 -3.67 -6.52
C LYS A 195 -18.09 -3.93 -5.12
N LEU A 196 -17.20 -4.90 -5.01
CA LEU A 196 -16.64 -5.32 -3.73
C LEU A 196 -15.26 -4.69 -3.53
N ARG A 197 -14.43 -4.73 -4.57
CA ARG A 197 -13.07 -4.17 -4.57
C ARG A 197 -12.53 -4.06 -6.00
N VAL A 198 -11.40 -3.38 -6.14
CA VAL A 198 -10.56 -3.37 -7.33
C VAL A 198 -9.19 -3.92 -6.94
N LEU A 199 -8.74 -5.00 -7.57
CA LEU A 199 -7.40 -5.55 -7.35
C LEU A 199 -6.34 -4.64 -7.96
N SER A 200 -5.16 -4.58 -7.36
CA SER A 200 -4.01 -3.97 -8.02
C SER A 200 -3.54 -4.87 -9.17
N PRO A 201 -2.86 -4.31 -10.19
CA PRO A 201 -2.38 -5.09 -11.33
C PRO A 201 -1.30 -6.12 -10.95
N ASN A 202 -0.75 -6.08 -9.73
CA ASN A 202 0.16 -7.11 -9.22
C ASN A 202 -0.56 -8.44 -8.91
N HIS A 203 -1.88 -8.39 -8.70
CA HIS A 203 -2.70 -9.52 -8.26
C HIS A 203 -3.56 -10.14 -9.36
N GLU A 204 -3.55 -9.55 -10.56
CA GLU A 204 -4.33 -10.03 -11.70
C GLU A 204 -3.40 -10.40 -12.87
N PRO A 205 -3.46 -11.65 -13.38
CA PRO A 205 -2.70 -12.03 -14.56
C PRO A 205 -3.24 -11.35 -15.83
N GLY A 206 -2.41 -11.25 -16.87
CA GLY A 206 -2.86 -10.85 -18.21
C GLY A 206 -2.38 -9.48 -18.69
N PHE A 207 -1.48 -8.82 -17.95
CA PHE A 207 -0.78 -7.62 -18.41
C PHE A 207 0.57 -7.91 -19.09
N ASP A 208 0.88 -9.17 -19.39
CA ASP A 208 2.15 -9.55 -20.02
C ASP A 208 2.42 -8.73 -21.29
N GLY A 209 3.58 -8.08 -21.37
CA GLY A 209 3.93 -7.27 -22.54
C GLY A 209 3.43 -5.82 -22.53
N TYR A 210 2.63 -5.40 -21.54
CA TYR A 210 2.03 -4.06 -21.49
C TYR A 210 3.08 -2.93 -21.44
N TYR A 211 4.07 -3.04 -20.55
CA TYR A 211 5.11 -2.03 -20.34
C TYR A 211 6.26 -2.09 -21.34
N GLU A 212 6.39 -3.16 -22.09
CA GLU A 212 7.61 -3.53 -22.82
C GLU A 212 7.94 -2.48 -23.90
N SER A 213 6.91 -1.88 -24.52
CA SER A 213 7.11 -0.75 -25.46
C SER A 213 7.72 0.47 -24.77
N TYR A 214 7.18 0.89 -23.63
CA TYR A 214 7.71 2.01 -22.84
C TYR A 214 9.11 1.72 -22.31
N VAL A 215 9.35 0.51 -21.79
CA VAL A 215 10.68 0.09 -21.30
C VAL A 215 11.71 0.12 -22.42
N ASN A 216 11.35 -0.29 -23.65
CA ASN A 216 12.24 -0.21 -24.79
C ASN A 216 12.63 1.24 -25.12
N GLU A 217 11.67 2.16 -25.13
CA GLU A 217 11.93 3.60 -25.35
C GLU A 217 12.84 4.19 -24.25
N VAL A 218 12.57 3.84 -22.99
CA VAL A 218 13.37 4.28 -21.84
C VAL A 218 14.81 3.78 -21.95
N TRP A 219 15.00 2.49 -22.24
CA TRP A 219 16.33 1.90 -22.36
C TRP A 219 17.10 2.49 -23.53
N ASP A 220 16.45 2.71 -24.68
CA ASP A 220 17.06 3.33 -25.85
C ASP A 220 17.52 4.76 -25.56
N LYS A 221 16.65 5.59 -24.96
CA LYS A 221 17.00 6.95 -24.53
C LYS A 221 18.27 6.96 -23.68
N TYR A 222 18.37 6.04 -22.72
CA TYR A 222 19.48 6.01 -21.78
C TYR A 222 20.77 5.35 -22.31
N THR A 223 20.80 4.90 -23.56
CA THR A 223 22.07 4.59 -24.26
C THR A 223 22.81 5.86 -24.65
N HIS A 224 22.08 6.94 -24.96
CA HIS A 224 22.63 8.21 -25.43
C HIS A 224 22.64 9.30 -24.36
N THR A 225 21.70 9.25 -23.42
CA THR A 225 21.51 10.25 -22.36
C THR A 225 21.71 9.60 -20.98
N PRO A 226 22.42 10.21 -20.03
CA PRO A 226 22.48 9.66 -18.69
C PRO A 226 21.14 9.78 -17.95
N LEU A 227 20.81 8.74 -17.17
CA LEU A 227 19.83 8.82 -16.09
C LEU A 227 20.55 9.23 -14.80
N ILE A 228 20.14 10.32 -14.19
CA ILE A 228 20.67 10.78 -12.91
C ILE A 228 19.66 10.44 -11.83
N VAL A 229 20.03 9.61 -10.87
CA VAL A 229 19.18 9.24 -9.74
C VAL A 229 19.69 9.87 -8.46
N ASP A 230 18.86 10.67 -7.81
CA ASP A 230 19.07 11.07 -6.42
C ASP A 230 18.63 9.92 -5.52
N THR A 231 19.60 9.22 -4.95
CA THR A 231 19.33 8.08 -4.05
C THR A 231 18.65 8.52 -2.76
N GLN A 232 18.74 9.82 -2.41
CA GLN A 232 18.34 10.38 -1.11
C GLN A 232 18.89 9.56 0.07
N ALA A 233 20.07 8.99 -0.15
CA ALA A 233 20.84 8.18 0.79
C ALA A 233 22.32 8.59 0.71
N GLU A 234 23.21 7.85 1.36
CA GLU A 234 24.64 8.20 1.47
C GLU A 234 25.38 8.32 0.12
N TRP A 235 24.87 7.68 -0.94
CA TRP A 235 25.47 7.74 -2.29
C TRP A 235 25.13 9.01 -3.07
N GLY A 236 24.19 9.83 -2.58
CA GLY A 236 23.80 11.09 -3.21
C GLY A 236 23.22 10.89 -4.62
N LYS A 237 23.60 11.76 -5.55
CA LYS A 237 23.18 11.70 -6.95
C LYS A 237 24.16 10.87 -7.77
N VAL A 238 23.65 9.87 -8.48
CA VAL A 238 24.47 8.91 -9.23
C VAL A 238 24.00 8.83 -10.68
N GLU A 239 24.94 8.60 -11.58
CA GLU A 239 24.69 8.52 -13.02
C GLU A 239 24.63 7.07 -13.49
N GLY A 240 23.59 6.76 -14.25
CA GLY A 240 23.38 5.46 -14.90
C GLY A 240 23.27 5.62 -16.41
N ARG A 241 23.78 4.61 -17.14
CA ARG A 241 23.69 4.53 -18.61
C ARG A 241 23.37 3.11 -19.05
N VAL A 242 22.66 3.00 -20.17
CA VAL A 242 22.39 1.71 -20.79
C VAL A 242 23.54 1.33 -21.71
N GLY A 243 24.17 0.19 -21.44
CA GLY A 243 25.19 -0.43 -22.29
C GLY A 243 24.98 -1.94 -22.31
N ASN A 244 25.16 -2.58 -23.47
CA ASN A 244 24.90 -4.02 -23.64
C ASN A 244 23.52 -4.48 -23.12
N GLY A 245 22.51 -3.61 -23.27
CA GLY A 245 21.14 -3.88 -22.82
C GLY A 245 20.87 -3.73 -21.32
N GLN A 246 21.86 -3.29 -20.52
CA GLN A 246 21.73 -3.14 -19.08
C GLN A 246 21.93 -1.68 -18.65
N LEU A 247 21.05 -1.18 -17.79
CA LEU A 247 21.20 0.13 -17.14
C LEU A 247 22.18 -0.02 -15.97
N THR A 248 23.38 0.53 -16.10
CA THR A 248 24.45 0.39 -15.12
C THR A 248 24.76 1.71 -14.45
N PHE A 249 24.76 1.70 -13.12
CA PHE A 249 25.30 2.73 -12.24
C PHE A 249 26.68 2.25 -11.74
N PRO A 250 27.80 2.77 -12.29
CA PRO A 250 29.14 2.21 -12.07
C PRO A 250 29.49 2.03 -10.59
N GLY A 251 29.87 0.81 -10.20
CA GLY A 251 30.25 0.46 -8.83
C GLY A 251 29.09 0.35 -7.83
N LEU A 252 27.84 0.52 -8.27
CA LEU A 252 26.67 0.56 -7.39
C LEU A 252 25.63 -0.51 -7.73
N ALA A 253 25.09 -0.51 -8.94
CA ALA A 253 24.04 -1.44 -9.34
C ALA A 253 23.90 -1.54 -10.86
N THR A 254 23.33 -2.65 -11.31
CA THR A 254 22.98 -2.87 -12.71
C THR A 254 21.59 -3.48 -12.81
N PHE A 255 20.79 -2.97 -13.74
CA PHE A 255 19.41 -3.38 -13.97
C PHE A 255 19.24 -3.89 -15.41
N SER A 256 18.78 -5.13 -15.57
CA SER A 256 18.23 -5.60 -16.85
C SER A 256 16.93 -4.88 -17.17
N LYS A 257 16.44 -4.98 -18.41
CA LYS A 257 15.08 -4.53 -18.75
C LYS A 257 14.07 -5.23 -17.84
N PRO A 258 13.22 -4.51 -17.10
CA PRO A 258 12.15 -5.11 -16.32
C PRO A 258 11.01 -5.56 -17.24
N SER A 259 10.35 -6.65 -16.86
CA SER A 259 9.05 -7.04 -17.41
C SER A 259 7.92 -6.20 -16.81
N THR A 260 6.72 -6.30 -17.39
CA THR A 260 5.51 -5.73 -16.78
C THR A 260 5.30 -6.18 -15.33
N ALA A 261 5.48 -7.47 -15.04
CA ALA A 261 5.31 -8.01 -13.69
C ALA A 261 6.35 -7.44 -12.69
N ASP A 262 7.59 -7.22 -13.15
CA ASP A 262 8.62 -6.58 -12.32
C ASP A 262 8.22 -5.13 -11.96
N ILE A 263 7.64 -4.39 -12.91
CA ILE A 263 7.23 -2.99 -12.69
C ILE A 263 6.08 -2.90 -11.69
N PHE A 264 5.03 -3.71 -11.84
CA PHE A 264 3.90 -3.68 -10.92
C PHE A 264 4.25 -4.18 -9.53
N SER A 265 5.07 -5.24 -9.42
CA SER A 265 5.47 -5.81 -8.12
C SER A 265 6.59 -5.03 -7.42
N CYS A 266 7.42 -4.30 -8.17
CA CYS A 266 8.63 -3.63 -7.71
C CYS A 266 9.61 -4.53 -6.92
N SER A 267 9.52 -5.86 -7.09
CA SER A 267 10.22 -6.81 -6.21
C SER A 267 10.72 -8.08 -6.89
N SER A 268 10.46 -8.26 -8.18
CA SER A 268 11.00 -9.37 -8.98
C SER A 268 12.02 -8.89 -10.01
N GLY A 269 12.65 -9.85 -10.69
CA GLY A 269 13.58 -9.58 -11.79
C GLY A 269 14.69 -8.60 -11.38
N PRO A 270 14.89 -7.48 -12.11
CA PRO A 270 15.93 -6.51 -11.79
C PRO A 270 15.70 -5.76 -10.46
N PHE A 271 14.53 -5.89 -9.84
CA PHE A 271 14.17 -5.25 -8.57
C PHE A 271 14.19 -6.19 -7.36
N SER A 272 14.66 -7.43 -7.55
CA SER A 272 14.70 -8.46 -6.49
C SER A 272 15.75 -8.22 -5.41
N ASN A 273 16.79 -7.44 -5.70
CA ASN A 273 17.83 -7.08 -4.72
C ASN A 273 17.61 -5.66 -4.19
N ASN A 274 17.43 -5.54 -2.88
CA ASN A 274 17.24 -4.26 -2.19
C ASN A 274 18.35 -3.94 -1.18
N ALA A 275 19.50 -4.61 -1.28
CA ALA A 275 20.64 -4.36 -0.40
C ALA A 275 21.51 -3.18 -0.87
N GLY A 276 22.12 -2.48 0.10
CA GLY A 276 23.09 -1.41 -0.15
C GLY A 276 22.56 -0.36 -1.14
N PRO A 277 23.37 0.08 -2.14
CA PRO A 277 22.96 1.11 -3.09
C PRO A 277 21.82 0.65 -4.02
N THR A 278 21.62 -0.65 -4.20
CA THR A 278 20.56 -1.17 -5.08
C THR A 278 19.17 -0.83 -4.54
N GLY A 279 18.95 -0.88 -3.23
CA GLY A 279 17.64 -0.60 -2.62
C GLY A 279 17.10 0.80 -2.97
N PRO A 280 17.83 1.89 -2.67
CA PRO A 280 17.40 3.22 -3.05
C PRO A 280 17.22 3.39 -4.56
N LEU A 281 18.10 2.81 -5.38
CA LEU A 281 17.97 2.87 -6.84
C LEU A 281 16.71 2.16 -7.34
N THR A 282 16.43 0.94 -6.85
CA THR A 282 15.21 0.18 -7.14
C THR A 282 13.96 1.01 -6.84
N ALA A 283 13.89 1.65 -5.66
CA ALA A 283 12.74 2.46 -5.28
C ALA A 283 12.47 3.59 -6.29
N ARG A 284 13.51 4.35 -6.68
CA ARG A 284 13.36 5.51 -7.58
C ARG A 284 13.03 5.09 -9.01
N ILE A 285 13.69 4.05 -9.51
CA ILE A 285 13.45 3.53 -10.87
C ILE A 285 12.04 2.93 -10.95
N SER A 286 11.62 2.16 -9.97
CA SER A 286 10.28 1.55 -9.92
C SER A 286 9.18 2.60 -9.86
N ALA A 287 9.34 3.64 -9.03
CA ALA A 287 8.39 4.73 -8.95
C ALA A 287 8.29 5.51 -10.27
N ALA A 288 9.42 5.82 -10.90
CA ALA A 288 9.45 6.53 -12.18
C ALA A 288 8.86 5.70 -13.34
N LEU A 289 9.00 4.37 -13.32
CA LEU A 289 8.35 3.46 -14.29
C LEU A 289 6.83 3.43 -14.08
N ASN A 290 6.37 3.25 -12.84
CA ASN A 290 4.94 3.24 -12.52
C ASN A 290 4.25 4.56 -12.91
N ARG A 291 4.91 5.69 -12.63
CA ARG A 291 4.44 7.04 -12.96
C ARG A 291 4.74 7.46 -14.41
N SER A 292 5.42 6.62 -15.17
CA SER A 292 5.86 6.87 -16.55
C SER A 292 6.69 8.16 -16.76
N THR A 293 7.57 8.53 -15.83
CA THR A 293 8.34 9.78 -15.87
C THR A 293 9.75 9.66 -16.46
N LEU A 294 10.30 8.46 -16.69
CA LEU A 294 11.67 8.29 -17.18
C LEU A 294 11.91 8.92 -18.57
N LEU A 295 10.92 8.86 -19.46
CA LEU A 295 11.02 9.51 -20.78
C LEU A 295 10.99 11.04 -20.71
N SER A 296 10.20 11.63 -19.81
CA SER A 296 10.06 13.09 -19.70
C SER A 296 11.10 13.73 -18.77
N ASN A 297 11.66 12.96 -17.83
CA ASN A 297 12.60 13.44 -16.83
C ASN A 297 13.75 12.45 -16.63
N ASN A 298 14.97 12.88 -16.95
CA ASN A 298 16.19 12.08 -16.72
C ASN A 298 16.86 12.35 -15.36
N HIS A 299 16.24 13.14 -14.48
CA HIS A 299 16.69 13.36 -13.10
C HIS A 299 15.63 12.87 -12.12
N GLN A 300 15.90 11.80 -11.38
CA GLN A 300 14.89 11.02 -10.65
C GLN A 300 15.22 10.85 -9.17
N PRO A 301 14.32 11.21 -8.24
CA PRO A 301 13.25 12.18 -8.38
C PRO A 301 13.85 13.60 -8.36
N HIS A 302 13.52 14.43 -9.34
CA HIS A 302 13.91 15.84 -9.33
C HIS A 302 12.90 16.70 -10.08
N LYS A 303 12.29 17.68 -9.38
CA LYS A 303 11.31 18.61 -9.97
C LYS A 303 10.17 17.91 -10.70
N GLU A 304 9.87 16.68 -10.31
CA GLU A 304 8.67 16.00 -10.77
C GLU A 304 7.46 16.76 -10.24
N ARG A 305 6.46 16.93 -11.09
CA ARG A 305 5.18 17.53 -10.73
C ARG A 305 4.13 16.44 -10.78
N VAL A 306 3.27 16.38 -9.77
CA VAL A 306 2.16 15.40 -9.74
C VAL A 306 1.32 15.47 -11.01
N SER A 307 1.16 16.67 -11.58
CA SER A 307 0.44 16.87 -12.85
C SER A 307 1.08 16.17 -14.06
N GLU A 308 2.34 15.78 -14.01
CA GLU A 308 3.08 15.11 -15.09
C GLU A 308 3.14 13.59 -14.91
N PHE A 309 2.65 13.06 -13.79
CA PHE A 309 2.54 11.61 -13.60
C PHE A 309 1.48 11.02 -14.52
N TYR A 310 1.73 9.78 -14.95
CA TYR A 310 0.81 8.96 -15.74
C TYR A 310 0.38 9.58 -17.08
N ARG A 311 1.25 10.41 -17.69
CA ARG A 311 0.98 11.09 -18.96
C ARG A 311 1.32 10.27 -20.20
N HIS A 312 2.15 9.24 -20.05
CA HIS A 312 2.40 8.32 -21.14
C HIS A 312 1.22 7.36 -21.33
N LYS A 313 0.96 6.94 -22.58
CA LYS A 313 -0.13 6.01 -22.93
C LYS A 313 0.02 4.62 -22.28
N VAL A 314 1.25 4.24 -21.95
CA VAL A 314 1.59 3.04 -21.18
C VAL A 314 2.04 3.52 -19.82
N SER A 315 1.23 3.24 -18.80
CA SER A 315 1.45 3.70 -17.42
C SER A 315 0.64 2.88 -16.42
N ASN A 316 0.85 3.08 -15.12
CA ASN A 316 0.06 2.39 -14.11
C ASN A 316 -1.30 3.09 -13.98
N HIS A 317 -2.25 2.72 -14.83
CA HIS A 317 -3.57 3.36 -14.86
C HIS A 317 -4.43 3.01 -13.65
N TYR A 318 -4.18 1.88 -12.98
CA TYR A 318 -4.72 1.62 -11.64
C TYR A 318 -4.28 2.71 -10.67
N ALA A 319 -2.97 2.95 -10.52
CA ALA A 319 -2.45 3.97 -9.62
C ALA A 319 -2.96 5.38 -9.98
N ARG A 320 -2.96 5.74 -11.28
CA ARG A 320 -3.52 7.00 -11.77
C ARG A 320 -4.96 7.22 -11.26
N LEU A 321 -5.84 6.25 -11.47
CA LEU A 321 -7.24 6.33 -11.07
C LEU A 321 -7.41 6.33 -9.55
N VAL A 322 -6.60 5.57 -8.82
CA VAL A 322 -6.59 5.58 -7.36
C VAL A 322 -6.27 6.97 -6.84
N HIS A 323 -5.22 7.64 -7.33
CA HIS A 323 -4.92 9.01 -6.93
C HIS A 323 -6.06 9.97 -7.28
N GLU A 324 -6.61 9.90 -8.51
CA GLU A 324 -7.74 10.75 -8.94
C GLU A 324 -8.99 10.57 -8.04
N ALA A 325 -9.25 9.36 -7.57
CA ALA A 325 -10.37 9.01 -6.69
C ALA A 325 -10.13 9.35 -5.22
N ASN A 326 -8.89 9.57 -4.79
CA ASN A 326 -8.55 9.97 -3.43
C ASN A 326 -8.71 11.49 -3.23
N HIS A 327 -9.05 11.88 -2.02
CA HIS A 327 -8.96 13.27 -1.60
C HIS A 327 -7.49 13.74 -1.66
N HIS A 328 -7.28 14.90 -2.27
CA HIS A 328 -5.95 15.51 -2.47
C HIS A 328 -4.93 14.64 -3.24
N GLY A 329 -5.36 13.57 -3.93
CA GLY A 329 -4.46 12.71 -4.69
C GLY A 329 -3.62 11.75 -3.84
N ARG A 330 -3.92 11.57 -2.56
CA ARG A 330 -3.02 10.86 -1.63
C ARG A 330 -3.55 9.47 -1.26
N GLY A 331 -2.79 8.43 -1.59
CA GLY A 331 -3.04 7.03 -1.24
C GLY A 331 -2.00 6.11 -1.89
N TYR A 332 -1.49 5.14 -1.14
CA TYR A 332 -0.32 4.32 -1.52
C TYR A 332 -0.70 3.25 -2.56
N ALA A 333 -0.55 3.53 -3.85
CA ALA A 333 -1.14 2.71 -4.92
C ALA A 333 -0.24 1.61 -5.50
N PHE A 334 1.07 1.70 -5.27
CA PHE A 334 2.06 0.70 -5.70
C PHE A 334 3.28 0.78 -4.76
N PRO A 335 4.14 -0.24 -4.66
CA PRO A 335 5.34 -0.15 -3.82
C PRO A 335 6.22 1.04 -4.22
N TYR A 336 6.76 1.78 -3.25
CA TYR A 336 7.56 2.99 -3.48
C TYR A 336 6.81 4.22 -3.99
N ASP A 337 5.49 4.28 -3.82
CA ASP A 337 4.71 5.49 -4.09
C ASP A 337 5.02 6.65 -3.11
N ASP A 338 5.77 6.39 -2.04
CA ASP A 338 6.35 7.39 -1.14
C ASP A 338 7.60 8.09 -1.72
N VAL A 339 8.16 7.59 -2.83
CA VAL A 339 9.24 8.29 -3.53
C VAL A 339 8.75 9.66 -3.98
N SER A 340 9.45 10.71 -3.55
CA SER A 340 9.12 12.09 -3.86
C SER A 340 10.38 12.92 -4.01
N SER A 341 10.32 13.97 -4.84
CA SER A 341 11.38 14.97 -4.90
C SER A 341 11.37 15.92 -3.69
N GLY A 342 10.39 15.79 -2.78
CA GLY A 342 10.22 16.62 -1.58
C GLY A 342 9.72 18.04 -1.84
N MET A 343 9.38 18.38 -3.08
CA MET A 343 8.91 19.74 -3.47
C MET A 343 7.41 19.80 -3.77
N GLU A 344 6.77 18.64 -3.94
CA GLU A 344 5.35 18.50 -4.21
C GLU A 344 4.66 17.76 -3.07
N THR A 345 3.33 17.70 -3.13
CA THR A 345 2.54 16.94 -2.16
C THR A 345 2.87 15.44 -2.26
N ASP A 346 3.20 14.83 -1.13
CA ASP A 346 3.35 13.37 -1.01
C ASP A 346 2.10 12.65 -1.54
N GLN A 347 2.29 11.69 -2.44
CA GLN A 347 1.22 10.89 -3.05
C GLN A 347 0.88 9.63 -2.26
N SER A 348 1.76 9.15 -1.39
CA SER A 348 1.58 7.87 -0.68
C SER A 348 0.53 7.93 0.44
N GLY A 349 0.31 9.11 1.03
CA GLY A 349 -0.76 9.31 2.00
C GLY A 349 -0.49 8.70 3.37
N PHE A 350 0.60 9.12 4.00
CA PHE A 350 0.97 8.73 5.36
C PHE A 350 0.83 9.86 6.39
N VAL A 351 0.79 9.48 7.67
CA VAL A 351 1.02 10.34 8.83
C VAL A 351 2.15 9.77 9.69
N SER A 352 2.96 10.64 10.31
CA SER A 352 4.04 10.18 11.18
C SER A 352 4.36 11.15 12.32
N GLY A 353 4.78 10.61 13.46
CA GLY A 353 5.25 11.37 14.62
C GLY A 353 4.89 10.69 15.94
N TRP A 354 5.40 11.22 17.05
CA TRP A 354 5.02 10.73 18.36
C TRP A 354 3.58 11.20 18.71
N PRO A 355 2.63 10.28 18.95
CA PRO A 355 1.21 10.61 18.97
C PRO A 355 0.75 11.22 20.31
N LYS A 356 0.13 12.41 20.26
CA LYS A 356 -0.79 12.87 21.32
C LYS A 356 -2.18 12.24 21.15
N SER A 357 -2.61 12.06 19.91
CA SER A 357 -3.79 11.27 19.56
C SER A 357 -3.69 10.72 18.15
N PHE A 358 -4.15 9.50 17.95
CA PHE A 358 -4.27 8.88 16.63
C PHE A 358 -5.68 8.36 16.42
N THR A 359 -6.29 8.75 15.30
CA THR A 359 -7.66 8.38 14.93
C THR A 359 -7.64 7.73 13.56
N VAL A 360 -8.34 6.60 13.42
CA VAL A 360 -8.59 5.92 12.15
C VAL A 360 -10.09 5.78 11.98
N SER A 361 -10.61 6.21 10.83
CA SER A 361 -12.04 6.16 10.55
C SER A 361 -12.32 5.32 9.31
N ILE A 362 -13.40 4.54 9.36
CA ILE A 362 -13.95 3.80 8.23
C ILE A 362 -15.23 4.47 7.76
N GLY A 363 -15.36 4.71 6.46
CA GLY A 363 -16.56 5.28 5.84
C GLY A 363 -16.52 6.77 5.53
#